data_AF-A0AB36DRT7-F1
#
_entry.id   AF-A0AB36DRT7-F1
#
_cell.length_a   1.000
_cell.length_b   1.000
_cell.length_c   1.000
_cell.angle_alpha   90.00
_cell.angle_beta   90.00
_cell.angle_gamma   90.00
#
_symmetry.space_group_name_H-M   'P 1'
#
loop_
_entity.id
_entity.type
_entity.pdbx_description
1 polymer ?
#
loop_
_entity_poly.entity_id
_entity_poly.type
_entity_poly.pdbx_seq_one_letter_code
_entity_poly.pdbx_strand_id
1 'polypeptide(L)'
;MNSSFLFIVLLVIIPIGLISYVIYKRKKSKEPGQFSGKTKEERRNEVWKTIKRYLQDNEMYGREIMYSFVAKRPSPNDDRKLHKQFKEETKQYLLEHKLSKKEKKQYLDNRKKEMARERYCIYFQTKDAKTQATFDPAIIEAEVLTLPAKSKRDVPERKIQINGLQDFQKEFSWIEPLKNKEDARLKKAEDERLRKLEIKESRKAAKLAKKEAKAKKKI
;
A
#
# COMPACT_ATOMS: atom_id res chain seq x y z
N MET A 1 -48.22 41.04 2.77
CA MET A 1 -46.82 40.58 2.60
C MET A 1 -46.78 39.07 2.77
N ASN A 2 -46.35 38.17 1.88
CA ASN A 2 -46.20 38.13 0.43
C ASN A 2 -46.34 36.63 0.08
N SER A 3 -47.57 36.15 -0.15
CA SER A 3 -47.86 34.75 -0.49
C SER A 3 -47.09 34.29 -1.75
N SER A 4 -46.93 35.21 -2.71
CA SER A 4 -46.15 34.99 -3.92
C SER A 4 -44.65 34.76 -3.66
N PHE A 5 -44.10 35.29 -2.57
CA PHE A 5 -42.68 35.14 -2.23
C PHE A 5 -42.39 33.75 -1.65
N LEU A 6 -43.30 33.20 -0.84
CA LEU A 6 -43.24 31.82 -0.36
C LEU A 6 -43.33 30.80 -1.52
N PHE A 7 -44.17 31.07 -2.52
CA PHE A 7 -44.30 30.23 -3.70
C PHE A 7 -43.03 30.20 -4.58
N ILE A 8 -42.36 31.35 -4.75
CA ILE A 8 -41.10 31.44 -5.50
C ILE A 8 -39.96 30.71 -4.79
N VAL A 9 -39.86 30.83 -3.47
CA VAL A 9 -38.86 30.10 -2.67
C VAL A 9 -39.05 28.58 -2.79
N LEU A 10 -40.29 28.11 -2.75
CA LEU A 10 -40.61 26.67 -2.75
C LEU A 10 -40.43 26.02 -4.14
N LEU A 11 -40.81 26.71 -5.22
CA LEU A 11 -40.72 26.18 -6.59
C LEU A 11 -39.38 26.40 -7.28
N VAL A 12 -38.58 27.39 -6.86
CA VAL A 12 -37.33 27.73 -7.56
C VAL A 12 -36.10 27.38 -6.71
N ILE A 13 -36.09 27.76 -5.43
CA ILE A 13 -34.89 27.63 -4.60
C ILE A 13 -34.69 26.17 -4.15
N ILE A 14 -35.76 25.46 -3.77
CA ILE A 14 -35.68 24.06 -3.33
C ILE A 14 -35.18 23.13 -4.45
N PRO A 15 -35.70 23.20 -5.70
CA PRO A 15 -35.19 22.36 -6.78
C PRO A 15 -33.74 22.67 -7.16
N ILE A 16 -33.34 23.95 -7.17
CA ILE A 16 -31.95 24.34 -7.44
C ILE A 16 -31.01 23.82 -6.35
N GLY A 17 -31.42 23.87 -5.08
CA GLY A 17 -30.67 23.30 -3.96
C GLY A 17 -30.50 21.78 -4.08
N LEU A 18 -31.58 21.06 -4.43
CA LEU A 18 -31.54 19.60 -4.65
C LEU A 18 -30.67 19.21 -5.84
N ILE A 19 -30.78 19.93 -6.97
CA ILE A 19 -29.95 19.70 -8.17
C ILE A 19 -28.48 19.96 -7.84
N SER A 20 -28.17 21.05 -7.13
CA SER A 20 -26.81 21.38 -6.70
C SER A 20 -26.24 20.33 -5.75
N TYR A 21 -27.05 19.84 -4.80
CA TYR A 21 -26.66 18.76 -3.90
C TYR A 21 -26.39 17.43 -4.63
N VAL A 22 -27.24 17.06 -5.60
CA VAL A 22 -27.05 15.86 -6.43
C VAL A 22 -25.79 15.99 -7.31
N ILE A 23 -25.53 17.16 -7.89
CA ILE A 23 -24.31 17.41 -8.68
C ILE A 23 -23.07 17.39 -7.78
N TYR A 24 -23.11 18.00 -6.60
CA TYR A 24 -22.02 17.96 -5.62
C TYR A 24 -21.71 16.53 -5.16
N LYS A 25 -22.74 15.73 -4.85
CA LYS A 25 -22.58 14.32 -4.48
C LYS A 25 -22.01 13.49 -5.63
N ARG A 26 -22.45 13.75 -6.88
CA ARG A 26 -21.90 13.10 -8.09
C ARG A 26 -20.46 13.53 -8.39
N LYS A 27 -20.06 14.76 -8.08
CA LYS A 27 -18.67 15.23 -8.24
C LYS A 27 -17.73 14.59 -7.22
N LYS A 28 -18.13 14.41 -5.96
CA LYS A 28 -17.34 13.62 -4.98
C LYS A 28 -17.19 12.14 -5.36
N SER A 29 -18.14 11.55 -6.09
CA SER A 29 -18.02 10.17 -6.58
C SER A 29 -17.16 10.01 -7.85
N LYS A 30 -16.70 11.12 -8.45
CA LYS A 30 -15.95 11.13 -9.70
C LYS A 30 -14.55 11.74 -9.54
N GLU A 31 -13.89 11.52 -8.41
CA GLU A 31 -12.44 11.67 -8.36
C GLU A 31 -11.81 10.58 -9.23
N PRO A 32 -11.02 10.93 -10.26
CA PRO A 32 -10.33 9.95 -11.08
C PRO A 32 -9.15 9.38 -10.29
N GLY A 33 -9.19 8.10 -9.94
CA GLY A 33 -7.95 7.33 -9.74
C GLY A 33 -7.66 6.69 -8.38
N GLN A 34 -8.56 6.69 -7.39
CA GLN A 34 -8.36 5.80 -6.22
C GLN A 34 -9.09 4.46 -6.41
N PHE A 35 -8.45 3.57 -7.17
CA PHE A 35 -8.82 2.17 -7.18
C PHE A 35 -8.44 1.53 -5.82
N SER A 36 -9.42 0.84 -5.22
CA SER A 36 -9.49 0.28 -3.87
C SER A 36 -9.78 1.29 -2.74
N GLY A 37 -11.04 1.31 -2.30
CA GLY A 37 -11.50 1.93 -1.06
C GLY A 37 -11.06 1.18 0.20
N LYS A 38 -9.79 0.76 0.25
CA LYS A 38 -9.20 0.10 1.43
C LYS A 38 -8.46 1.13 2.28
N THR A 39 -8.75 1.13 3.57
CA THR A 39 -8.06 1.98 4.55
C THR A 39 -6.56 1.64 4.63
N LYS A 40 -5.72 2.57 5.11
CA LYS A 40 -4.28 2.32 5.33
C LYS A 40 -4.04 1.10 6.23
N GLU A 41 -4.95 0.86 7.16
CA GLU A 41 -4.95 -0.29 8.07
C GLU A 41 -5.22 -1.60 7.34
N GLU A 42 -6.18 -1.62 6.42
CA GLU A 42 -6.44 -2.78 5.55
C GLU A 42 -5.25 -3.10 4.63
N ARG A 43 -4.55 -2.09 4.11
CA ARG A 43 -3.33 -2.31 3.30
C ARG A 43 -2.17 -2.88 4.13
N ARG A 44 -1.95 -2.37 5.35
CA ARG A 44 -0.95 -2.95 6.28
C ARG A 44 -1.27 -4.42 6.58
N ASN A 45 -2.56 -4.74 6.69
CA ASN A 45 -3.00 -6.12 6.87
C ASN A 45 -2.70 -7.00 5.64
N GLU A 46 -2.67 -6.46 4.42
CA GLU A 46 -2.36 -7.26 3.23
C GLU A 46 -0.92 -7.78 3.22
N VAL A 47 0.06 -6.93 3.55
CA VAL A 47 1.48 -7.35 3.63
C VAL A 47 1.67 -8.42 4.69
N TRP A 48 1.11 -8.18 5.88
CA TRP A 48 1.18 -9.11 7.00
C TRP A 48 0.51 -10.45 6.69
N LYS A 49 -0.68 -10.44 6.06
CA LYS A 49 -1.37 -11.64 5.59
C LYS A 49 -0.55 -12.40 4.54
N THR A 50 0.12 -11.67 3.65
CA THR A 50 0.97 -12.28 2.60
C THR A 50 2.16 -13.00 3.22
N ILE A 51 2.87 -12.35 4.14
CA ILE A 51 4.01 -12.98 4.85
C ILE A 51 3.52 -14.17 5.69
N LYS A 52 2.41 -14.03 6.43
CA LYS A 52 1.85 -15.15 7.19
C LYS A 52 1.50 -16.34 6.30
N ARG A 53 0.88 -16.09 5.14
CA ARG A 53 0.58 -17.13 4.17
C ARG A 53 1.85 -17.80 3.67
N TYR A 54 2.90 -17.03 3.33
CA TYR A 54 4.20 -17.59 2.97
C TYR A 54 4.76 -18.50 4.08
N LEU A 55 4.77 -18.05 5.33
CA LEU A 55 5.26 -18.83 6.46
C LEU A 55 4.46 -20.14 6.66
N GLN A 56 3.13 -20.07 6.49
CA GLN A 56 2.25 -21.24 6.56
C GLN A 56 2.52 -22.23 5.41
N ASP A 57 2.61 -21.72 4.18
CA ASP A 57 2.86 -22.52 2.97
C ASP A 57 4.24 -23.20 3.00
N ASN A 58 5.17 -22.74 3.85
CA ASN A 58 6.52 -23.28 4.03
C ASN A 58 6.73 -23.91 5.42
N GLU A 59 5.66 -24.23 6.14
CA GLU A 59 5.70 -24.93 7.45
C GLU A 59 6.54 -24.21 8.53
N MET A 60 6.73 -22.90 8.42
CA MET A 60 7.51 -22.07 9.35
C MET A 60 6.67 -21.61 10.54
N TYR A 61 6.10 -22.56 11.28
CA TYR A 61 5.23 -22.28 12.43
C TYR A 61 6.00 -21.67 13.61
N GLY A 62 5.28 -20.94 14.47
CA GLY A 62 5.86 -20.30 15.65
C GLY A 62 6.71 -19.06 15.37
N ARG A 63 6.79 -18.61 14.10
CA ARG A 63 7.51 -17.40 13.74
C ARG A 63 6.62 -16.16 13.80
N GLU A 64 7.08 -15.15 14.51
CA GLU A 64 6.45 -13.83 14.59
C GLU A 64 7.16 -12.84 13.66
N ILE A 65 6.38 -12.08 12.90
CA ILE A 65 6.91 -11.03 12.03
C ILE A 65 7.31 -9.84 12.92
N MET A 66 8.59 -9.52 12.95
CA MET A 66 9.10 -8.36 13.69
C MET A 66 9.01 -7.09 12.86
N TYR A 67 9.40 -7.20 11.60
CA TYR A 67 9.53 -6.08 10.70
C TYR A 67 9.27 -6.53 9.27
N SER A 68 8.70 -5.63 8.47
CA SER A 68 8.51 -5.84 7.04
C SER A 68 8.67 -4.52 6.29
N PHE A 69 9.30 -4.59 5.12
CA PHE A 69 9.43 -3.49 4.18
C PHE A 69 9.02 -3.98 2.78
N VAL A 70 8.30 -3.14 2.03
CA VAL A 70 7.80 -3.49 0.70
C VAL A 70 8.36 -2.52 -0.32
N ALA A 71 9.03 -3.05 -1.33
CA ALA A 71 9.52 -2.30 -2.48
C ALA A 71 8.77 -2.73 -3.74
N LYS A 72 8.27 -1.77 -4.53
CA LYS A 72 7.73 -2.06 -5.86
C LYS A 72 8.90 -2.39 -6.79
N ARG A 73 8.85 -3.54 -7.46
CA ARG A 73 9.84 -3.88 -8.50
C ARG A 73 9.60 -2.96 -9.71
N PRO A 74 10.65 -2.33 -10.27
CA PRO A 74 10.51 -1.53 -11.48
C PRO A 74 9.95 -2.37 -12.64
N SER A 75 8.83 -1.92 -13.21
CA SER A 75 8.28 -2.48 -14.44
C SER A 75 8.99 -1.87 -15.65
N PRO A 76 9.10 -2.58 -16.79
CA PRO A 76 9.59 -1.98 -18.03
C PRO A 76 8.79 -0.75 -18.47
N ASN A 77 7.53 -0.62 -18.05
CA ASN A 77 6.72 0.57 -18.33
C ASN A 77 7.07 1.79 -17.46
N ASP A 78 7.77 1.60 -16.35
CA ASP A 78 8.08 2.68 -15.41
C ASP A 78 9.23 3.59 -15.93
N ASP A 79 10.13 3.08 -16.77
CA ASP A 79 11.29 3.83 -17.31
C ASP A 79 11.53 3.52 -18.80
N ARG A 80 11.84 4.55 -19.59
CA ARG A 80 12.16 4.44 -21.02
C ARG A 80 13.36 3.51 -21.30
N LYS A 81 14.39 3.52 -20.44
CA LYS A 81 15.57 2.66 -20.55
C LYS A 81 15.18 1.20 -20.33
N LEU A 82 14.42 0.92 -19.27
CA LEU A 82 13.92 -0.44 -18.99
C LEU A 82 13.03 -0.95 -20.11
N HIS A 83 12.16 -0.10 -20.65
CA HIS A 83 11.33 -0.45 -21.81
C HIS A 83 12.15 -0.83 -23.04
N LYS A 84 13.22 -0.07 -23.30
CA LYS A 84 14.11 -0.32 -24.44
C LYS A 84 14.85 -1.66 -24.26
N GLN A 85 15.44 -1.89 -23.09
CA GLN A 85 16.10 -3.15 -22.75
C GLN A 85 15.15 -4.34 -22.89
N PHE A 86 13.95 -4.24 -22.32
CA PHE A 86 12.93 -5.29 -22.39
C PHE A 86 12.55 -5.65 -23.84
N LYS A 87 12.46 -4.64 -24.73
CA LYS A 87 12.21 -4.86 -26.16
C LYS A 87 13.39 -5.50 -26.87
N GLU A 88 14.61 -5.12 -26.53
CA GLU A 88 15.83 -5.70 -27.11
C GLU A 88 15.98 -7.17 -26.72
N GLU A 89 15.83 -7.51 -25.44
CA GLU A 89 15.79 -8.90 -24.94
C GLU A 89 14.71 -9.73 -25.67
N THR A 90 13.52 -9.15 -25.84
CA THR A 90 12.41 -9.81 -26.54
C THR A 90 12.80 -10.11 -28.00
N LYS A 91 13.48 -9.18 -28.68
CA LYS A 91 13.95 -9.38 -30.06
C LYS A 91 15.06 -10.42 -30.13
N GLN A 92 16.04 -10.36 -29.24
CA GLN A 92 17.16 -11.31 -29.18
C GLN A 92 16.64 -12.75 -28.99
N TYR A 93 15.76 -12.96 -28.01
CA TYR A 93 15.15 -14.26 -27.77
C TYR A 93 14.44 -14.82 -29.02
N LEU A 94 13.68 -13.98 -29.72
CA LEU A 94 12.97 -14.36 -30.94
C LEU A 94 13.90 -14.71 -32.11
N LEU A 95 15.09 -14.10 -32.18
CA LEU A 95 16.10 -14.42 -33.18
C LEU A 95 16.80 -15.74 -32.87
N GLU A 96 17.13 -15.98 -31.60
CA GLU A 96 17.84 -17.18 -31.13
C GLU A 96 16.97 -18.44 -31.24
N HIS A 97 15.71 -18.36 -30.82
CA HIS A 97 14.85 -19.54 -30.65
C HIS A 97 14.05 -19.92 -31.90
N LYS A 98 14.09 -19.10 -32.97
CA LYS A 98 13.42 -19.34 -34.27
C LYS A 98 12.01 -19.94 -34.15
N LEU A 99 11.20 -19.37 -33.26
CA LEU A 99 9.87 -19.88 -32.91
C LEU A 99 8.92 -19.93 -34.12
N SER A 100 8.00 -20.89 -34.13
CA SER A 100 6.89 -20.91 -35.09
C SER A 100 6.00 -19.67 -34.93
N LYS A 101 5.15 -19.39 -35.93
CA LYS A 101 4.25 -18.24 -35.91
C LYS A 101 3.32 -18.24 -34.68
N LYS A 102 2.83 -19.40 -34.25
CA LYS A 102 1.94 -19.55 -33.09
C LYS A 102 2.67 -19.29 -31.78
N GLU A 103 3.84 -19.90 -31.61
CA GLU A 103 4.68 -19.75 -30.40
C GLU A 103 5.18 -18.31 -30.27
N LYS A 104 5.60 -17.69 -31.37
CA LYS A 104 5.98 -16.28 -31.41
C LYS A 104 4.85 -15.37 -30.93
N LYS A 105 3.61 -15.60 -31.38
CA LYS A 105 2.45 -14.84 -30.93
C LYS A 105 2.22 -15.03 -29.41
N GLN A 106 2.24 -16.27 -28.94
CA GLN A 106 2.06 -16.58 -27.52
C GLN A 106 3.16 -15.96 -26.64
N TYR A 107 4.42 -15.99 -27.10
CA TYR A 107 5.54 -15.37 -26.40
C TYR A 107 5.37 -13.84 -26.30
N LEU A 108 5.01 -13.18 -27.41
CA LEU A 108 4.76 -11.74 -27.40
C LEU A 108 3.58 -11.36 -26.49
N ASP A 109 2.51 -12.15 -26.50
CA ASP A 109 1.38 -11.94 -25.59
C ASP A 109 1.80 -12.10 -24.11
N ASN A 110 2.64 -13.09 -23.81
CA ASN A 110 3.18 -13.30 -22.47
C ASN A 110 4.13 -12.16 -22.05
N ARG A 111 4.99 -11.67 -22.94
CA ARG A 111 5.86 -10.50 -22.68
C ARG A 111 5.04 -9.24 -22.44
N LYS A 112 3.97 -9.02 -23.21
CA LYS A 112 3.05 -7.90 -22.99
C LYS A 112 2.37 -7.98 -21.61
N LYS A 113 1.94 -9.19 -21.21
CA LYS A 113 1.39 -9.42 -19.88
C LYS A 113 2.44 -9.15 -18.81
N GLU A 114 3.64 -9.70 -18.95
CA GLU A 114 4.77 -9.51 -18.03
C GLU A 114 5.09 -8.04 -17.79
N MET A 115 5.14 -7.26 -18.87
CA MET A 115 5.36 -5.82 -18.82
C MET A 115 4.28 -5.08 -18.02
N ALA A 116 3.05 -5.60 -17.99
CA ALA A 116 1.93 -5.05 -17.24
C ALA A 116 1.79 -5.57 -15.81
N ARG A 117 2.63 -6.53 -15.37
CA ARG A 117 2.55 -7.11 -14.02
C ARG A 117 3.03 -6.11 -12.98
N GLU A 118 2.29 -6.02 -11.88
CA GLU A 118 2.72 -5.27 -10.70
C GLU A 118 3.37 -6.23 -9.71
N ARG A 119 4.71 -6.25 -9.68
CA ARG A 119 5.50 -7.09 -8.77
C ARG A 119 6.08 -6.26 -7.63
N TYR A 120 6.14 -6.87 -6.45
CA TYR A 120 6.68 -6.29 -5.23
C TYR A 120 7.65 -7.28 -4.58
N CYS A 121 8.74 -6.75 -4.03
CA CYS A 121 9.63 -7.49 -3.16
C CYS A 121 9.34 -7.12 -1.71
N ILE A 122 9.03 -8.12 -0.89
CA ILE A 122 8.70 -7.96 0.52
C ILE A 122 9.89 -8.47 1.32
N TYR A 123 10.66 -7.54 1.88
CA TYR A 123 11.66 -7.83 2.89
C TYR A 123 10.96 -8.04 4.23
N PHE A 124 11.31 -9.08 4.97
CA PHE A 124 10.78 -9.29 6.31
C PHE A 124 11.78 -10.00 7.22
N GLN A 125 11.64 -9.73 8.50
CA GLN A 125 12.41 -10.36 9.57
C GLN A 125 11.46 -11.01 10.57
N THR A 126 11.82 -12.21 11.02
CA THR A 126 11.00 -12.97 11.96
C THR A 126 11.80 -13.36 13.19
N LYS A 127 11.09 -13.64 14.28
CA LYS A 127 11.65 -14.26 15.49
C LYS A 127 10.82 -15.46 15.90
N ASP A 128 11.41 -16.34 16.68
CA ASP A 128 10.69 -17.41 17.35
C ASP A 128 9.82 -16.84 18.49
N ALA A 129 8.54 -17.22 18.51
CA ALA A 129 7.59 -16.73 19.52
C ALA A 129 7.96 -17.16 20.94
N LYS A 130 8.56 -18.34 21.12
CA LYS A 130 8.89 -18.91 22.42
C LYS A 130 10.26 -18.46 22.89
N THR A 131 11.28 -18.63 22.05
CA THR A 131 12.68 -18.36 22.44
C THR A 131 13.09 -16.92 22.21
N GLN A 132 12.29 -16.14 21.47
CA GLN A 132 12.61 -14.77 21.04
C GLN A 132 13.88 -14.69 20.17
N ALA A 133 14.42 -15.83 19.71
CA ALA A 133 15.56 -15.88 18.81
C ALA A 133 15.18 -15.33 17.43
N THR A 134 16.00 -14.44 16.90
CA THR A 134 15.79 -13.80 15.59
C THR A 134 16.29 -14.70 14.48
N PHE A 135 15.49 -14.86 13.42
CA PHE A 135 15.89 -15.55 12.20
C PHE A 135 16.48 -14.57 11.18
N ASP A 136 17.26 -15.12 10.24
CA ASP A 136 17.78 -14.37 9.11
C ASP A 136 16.65 -13.70 8.31
N PRO A 137 16.87 -12.46 7.83
CA PRO A 137 15.89 -11.76 7.03
C PRO A 137 15.72 -12.46 5.67
N ALA A 138 14.50 -12.39 5.14
CA ALA A 138 14.14 -13.01 3.88
C ALA A 138 13.41 -12.02 2.97
N ILE A 139 13.48 -12.27 1.65
CA ILE A 139 12.77 -11.49 0.64
C ILE A 139 11.91 -12.43 -0.20
N ILE A 140 10.61 -12.17 -0.26
CA ILE A 140 9.69 -12.86 -1.18
C ILE A 140 9.25 -11.91 -2.28
N GLU A 141 9.08 -12.44 -3.49
CA GLU A 141 8.41 -11.73 -4.57
C GLU A 141 6.91 -12.05 -4.53
N ALA A 142 6.09 -11.01 -4.68
CA ALA A 142 4.65 -11.12 -4.80
C ALA A 142 4.14 -10.29 -5.98
N GLU A 143 3.16 -10.83 -6.69
CA GLU A 143 2.45 -10.17 -7.79
C GLU A 143 1.03 -9.80 -7.35
N VAL A 144 0.60 -8.60 -7.74
CA VAL A 144 -0.77 -8.14 -7.55
C VAL A 144 -1.58 -8.49 -8.79
N LEU A 145 -2.56 -9.36 -8.61
CA LEU A 145 -3.51 -9.75 -9.63
C LEU A 145 -4.85 -9.07 -9.41
N THR A 146 -5.42 -8.54 -10.48
CA THR A 146 -6.80 -8.06 -10.50
C THR A 146 -7.66 -9.12 -11.19
N LEU A 147 -8.42 -9.86 -10.41
CA LEU A 147 -9.35 -10.86 -10.91
C LEU A 147 -10.59 -10.14 -11.48
N PRO A 148 -11.10 -10.61 -12.63
CA PRO A 148 -12.30 -10.02 -13.21
C PRO A 148 -13.48 -10.15 -12.25
N ALA A 149 -14.34 -9.13 -12.25
CA ALA A 149 -15.57 -9.15 -11.49
C ALA A 149 -16.47 -10.32 -11.94
N LYS A 150 -17.05 -11.05 -10.99
CA LYS A 150 -17.95 -12.19 -11.29
C LYS A 150 -19.26 -11.74 -11.94
N SER A 151 -19.69 -10.50 -11.67
CA SER A 151 -20.83 -9.86 -12.31
C SER A 151 -20.55 -8.39 -12.63
N LYS A 152 -21.37 -7.77 -13.49
CA LYS A 152 -21.26 -6.33 -13.84
C LYS A 152 -21.41 -5.38 -12.65
N ARG A 153 -21.96 -5.85 -11.51
CA ARG A 153 -22.15 -5.06 -10.29
C ARG A 153 -21.02 -5.25 -9.29
N ASP A 154 -20.20 -6.28 -9.46
CA ASP A 154 -19.11 -6.58 -8.54
C ASP A 154 -17.86 -5.76 -8.89
N VAL A 155 -17.10 -5.42 -7.86
CA VAL A 155 -15.79 -4.78 -8.03
C VAL A 155 -14.76 -5.88 -8.33
N PRO A 156 -13.86 -5.70 -9.31
CA PRO A 156 -12.75 -6.61 -9.53
C PRO A 156 -11.97 -6.89 -8.24
N GLU A 157 -11.74 -8.17 -7.94
CA GLU A 157 -11.08 -8.58 -6.70
C GLU A 157 -9.56 -8.49 -6.87
N ARG A 158 -8.89 -7.80 -5.94
CA ARG A 158 -7.43 -7.76 -5.89
C ARG A 158 -6.91 -8.94 -5.06
N LYS A 159 -6.14 -9.82 -5.68
CA LYS A 159 -5.48 -10.97 -5.06
C LYS A 159 -3.97 -10.80 -5.11
N ILE A 160 -3.28 -11.18 -4.03
CA ILE A 160 -1.83 -11.22 -3.99
C ILE A 160 -1.38 -12.67 -4.22
N GLN A 161 -0.58 -12.88 -5.25
CA GLN A 161 0.08 -14.14 -5.54
C GLN A 161 1.53 -14.06 -5.09
N ILE A 162 1.99 -15.05 -4.32
CA ILE A 162 3.38 -15.14 -3.89
C ILE A 162 4.11 -15.94 -4.96
N ASN A 163 5.11 -15.33 -5.59
CA ASN A 163 5.91 -15.97 -6.63
C ASN A 163 7.00 -16.87 -6.02
N GLY A 164 7.52 -16.49 -4.85
CA GLY A 164 8.45 -17.33 -4.08
C GLY A 164 9.57 -16.54 -3.41
N LEU A 165 10.42 -17.27 -2.69
CA LEU A 165 11.65 -16.76 -2.08
C LEU A 165 12.62 -16.27 -3.16
N GLN A 166 13.27 -15.15 -2.91
CA GLN A 166 14.25 -14.56 -3.82
C GLN A 166 15.67 -14.68 -3.27
N ASP A 167 16.65 -14.51 -4.14
CA ASP A 167 18.05 -14.35 -3.72
C ASP A 167 18.18 -13.08 -2.88
N PHE A 168 18.55 -13.27 -1.61
CA PHE A 168 18.62 -12.17 -0.65
C PHE A 168 19.62 -11.10 -1.07
N GLN A 169 20.85 -11.49 -1.44
CA GLN A 169 21.92 -10.53 -1.73
C GLN A 169 21.59 -9.70 -2.97
N LYS A 170 21.09 -10.37 -4.02
CA LYS A 170 20.69 -9.72 -5.26
C LYS A 170 19.57 -8.72 -5.03
N GLU A 171 18.50 -9.13 -4.36
CA GLU A 171 17.33 -8.27 -4.17
C GLU A 171 17.58 -7.19 -3.10
N PHE A 172 18.30 -7.51 -2.03
CA PHE A 172 18.59 -6.55 -0.97
C PHE A 172 19.46 -5.40 -1.46
N SER A 173 20.38 -5.64 -2.42
CA SER A 173 21.28 -4.60 -2.96
C SER A 173 20.57 -3.31 -3.42
N TRP A 174 19.38 -3.44 -4.02
CA TRP A 174 18.60 -2.29 -4.49
C TRP A 174 17.47 -1.90 -3.52
N ILE A 175 17.02 -2.82 -2.67
CA ILE A 175 15.98 -2.57 -1.65
C ILE A 175 16.56 -1.82 -0.44
N GLU A 176 17.78 -2.13 -0.03
CA GLU A 176 18.46 -1.56 1.13
C GLU A 176 18.43 -0.02 1.15
N PRO A 177 18.84 0.70 0.09
CA PRO A 177 18.79 2.17 0.12
C PRO A 177 17.36 2.71 0.28
N LEU A 178 16.34 2.02 -0.27
CA LEU A 178 14.94 2.41 -0.12
C LEU A 178 14.45 2.18 1.31
N LYS A 179 14.80 1.03 1.89
CA LYS A 179 14.51 0.67 3.28
C LYS A 179 15.15 1.66 4.25
N ASN A 180 16.44 1.93 4.10
CA ASN A 180 17.18 2.84 4.99
C ASN A 180 16.60 4.26 4.97
N LYS A 181 16.14 4.74 3.80
CA LYS A 181 15.46 6.03 3.67
C LYS A 181 14.12 6.04 4.43
N GLU A 182 13.36 4.97 4.35
CA GLU A 182 12.08 4.84 5.05
C GLU A 182 12.27 4.69 6.56
N ASP A 183 13.24 3.89 7.00
CA ASP A 183 13.58 3.72 8.42
C ASP A 183 14.02 5.04 9.05
N ALA A 184 14.86 5.82 8.35
CA ALA A 184 15.24 7.16 8.80
C ALA A 184 14.03 8.11 8.91
N ARG A 185 13.06 7.99 8.01
CA ARG A 185 11.81 8.77 8.05
C ARG A 185 10.93 8.37 9.24
N LEU A 186 10.78 7.08 9.48
CA LEU A 186 9.99 6.54 10.59
C LEU A 186 10.60 6.92 11.94
N LYS A 187 11.92 6.79 12.08
CA LYS A 187 12.64 7.18 13.29
C LYS A 187 12.43 8.65 13.64
N LYS A 188 12.59 9.55 12.66
CA LYS A 188 12.33 11.00 12.86
C LYS A 188 10.88 11.27 13.31
N ALA A 189 9.91 10.57 12.72
CA ALA A 189 8.50 10.73 13.09
C ALA A 189 8.20 10.20 14.50
N GLU A 190 8.86 9.12 14.91
CA GLU A 190 8.77 8.56 16.26
C GLU A 190 9.40 9.49 17.30
N ASP A 191 10.61 9.98 17.04
CA ASP A 191 11.30 10.94 17.91
C ASP A 191 10.47 12.22 18.11
N GLU A 192 9.86 12.74 17.03
CA GLU A 192 8.98 13.90 17.11
C GLU A 192 7.71 13.59 17.93
N ARG A 193 7.14 12.39 17.79
CA ARG A 193 5.98 11.95 18.55
C ARG A 193 6.30 11.82 20.04
N LEU A 194 7.44 11.21 20.39
CA LEU A 194 7.90 11.08 21.78
C LEU A 194 8.10 12.45 22.41
N ARG A 195 8.79 13.36 21.73
CA ARG A 195 8.99 14.74 22.20
C ARG A 195 7.66 15.47 22.45
N LYS A 196 6.66 15.29 21.57
CA LYS A 196 5.32 15.87 21.77
C LYS A 196 4.60 15.29 22.98
N LEU A 197 4.77 13.99 23.25
CA LEU A 197 4.20 13.33 24.42
C LEU A 197 4.84 13.83 25.71
N GLU A 198 6.17 13.92 25.76
CA GLU A 198 6.92 14.46 26.91
C GLU A 198 6.52 15.92 27.23
N ILE A 199 6.39 16.76 26.20
CA ILE A 199 5.91 18.14 26.38
C ILE A 199 4.48 18.16 26.92
N LYS A 200 3.62 17.24 26.46
CA LYS A 200 2.23 17.16 26.93
C LYS A 200 2.17 16.71 28.39
N GLU A 201 3.00 15.74 28.79
CA GLU A 201 3.07 15.22 30.15
C GLU A 201 3.65 16.24 31.13
N SER A 202 4.77 16.87 30.78
CA SER A 202 5.37 17.96 31.59
C SER A 202 4.39 19.13 31.80
N ARG A 203 3.63 19.52 30.77
CA ARG A 203 2.58 20.54 30.90
C ARG A 203 1.43 20.09 31.82
N LYS A 204 1.05 18.82 31.79
CA LYS A 204 0.04 18.27 32.71
C LYS A 204 0.53 18.28 34.15
N ALA A 205 1.76 17.81 34.39
CA ALA A 205 2.40 17.81 35.70
C ALA A 205 2.51 19.23 36.28
N ALA A 206 2.95 20.20 35.48
CA ALA A 206 3.05 21.60 35.90
C ALA A 206 1.67 22.21 36.25
N LYS A 207 0.60 21.83 35.55
CA LYS A 207 -0.77 22.26 35.89
C LYS A 207 -1.25 21.63 37.19
N LEU A 208 -0.94 20.36 37.43
CA LEU A 208 -1.30 19.65 38.67
C LEU A 208 -0.59 20.28 39.87
N ALA A 209 0.73 20.49 39.77
CA ALA A 209 1.53 21.13 40.81
C ALA A 209 1.03 22.55 41.14
N LYS A 210 0.63 23.33 40.12
CA LYS A 210 0.00 24.65 40.34
C LYS A 210 -1.34 24.57 41.07
N LYS A 211 -2.15 23.53 40.81
CA LYS A 211 -3.42 23.32 41.53
C LYS A 211 -3.17 22.92 42.99
N GLU A 212 -2.25 21.99 43.23
CA GLU A 212 -1.88 21.54 44.57
C GLU A 212 -1.28 22.67 45.42
N ALA A 213 -0.40 23.48 44.84
CA ALA A 213 0.18 24.65 45.51
C ALA A 213 -0.89 25.70 45.88
N LYS A 214 -1.92 25.88 45.03
CA LYS A 214 -3.05 26.76 45.33
C LYS A 214 -3.97 26.20 46.42
N ALA A 215 -4.15 24.87 46.47
CA ALA A 215 -4.92 24.22 47.52
C ALA A 215 -4.23 24.33 48.89
N LYS A 216 -2.90 24.11 48.94
CA LYS A 216 -2.10 24.26 50.16
C LYS A 216 -2.05 25.69 50.73
N LYS A 217 -2.21 26.72 49.89
CA LYS A 217 -2.26 28.13 50.33
C LYS A 217 -3.64 28.59 50.85
N LYS A 218 -4.67 27.74 50.76
CA LYS A 218 -6.04 28.05 51.22
C LYS A 218 -6.41 27.39 52.56
N ILE A 219 -5.46 26.65 53.16
CA ILE A 219 -5.52 26.08 54.50
C ILE A 219 -4.59 26.92 55.37
#